data_AF-A0A6L9Y5W0-F1
#
_entry.id   AF-A0A6L9Y5W0-F1
#
_cell.length_a   1.000
_cell.length_b   1.000
_cell.length_c   1.000
_cell.angle_alpha   90.00
_cell.angle_beta   90.00
_cell.angle_gamma   90.00
#
_symmetry.space_group_name_H-M   'P 1'
#
loop_
_entity.id
_entity.type
_entity.pdbx_description
1 polymer ?
#
loop_
_entity_poly.entity_id
_entity_poly.type
_entity_poly.pdbx_seq_one_letter_code
_entity_poly.pdbx_strand_id
1 'polypeptide(L)'
;MYEGMLLLGLIFGFSLIFDALTNRTDYHRLFYVSQAFIFILIGVYFILSWYRKGQTLPMKTWGIVLCDTEGKRPTIPQLILRYVLAWIFPLIGAYAVHLLAESIGWASITMLVIFTPFLNFIYSWFDKEGLFLHDRIARTRLVNKSIH
;
A
#
# COMPACT_ATOMS: atom_id res chain seq x y z
N MET A 1 -9.58 -8.35 -6.74
CA MET A 1 -8.96 -9.26 -7.71
C MET A 1 -8.16 -8.52 -8.78
N TYR A 2 -8.75 -7.55 -9.51
CA TYR A 2 -8.06 -6.84 -10.60
C TYR A 2 -6.71 -6.20 -10.23
N GLU A 3 -6.64 -5.45 -9.14
CA GLU A 3 -5.39 -4.80 -8.70
C GLU A 3 -4.33 -5.83 -8.32
N GLY A 4 -4.74 -6.90 -7.63
CA GLY A 4 -3.84 -7.96 -7.19
C GLY A 4 -3.16 -8.66 -8.37
N MET A 5 -3.90 -8.92 -9.46
CA MET A 5 -3.33 -9.53 -10.67
C MET A 5 -2.33 -8.59 -11.37
N LEU A 6 -2.65 -7.30 -11.44
CA LEU A 6 -1.77 -6.30 -12.06
C LEU A 6 -0.49 -6.14 -11.24
N LEU A 7 -0.62 -5.97 -9.92
CA LEU A 7 0.54 -5.86 -9.02
C LEU A 7 1.34 -7.16 -9.01
N LEU A 8 0.71 -8.33 -9.06
CA LEU A 8 1.42 -9.61 -9.16
C LEU A 8 2.27 -9.67 -10.42
N GLY A 9 1.70 -9.35 -11.59
CA GLY A 9 2.44 -9.33 -12.86
C GLY A 9 3.56 -8.30 -12.88
N LEU A 10 3.31 -7.12 -12.32
CA LEU A 10 4.30 -6.04 -12.20
C LEU A 10 5.45 -6.44 -11.26
N ILE A 11 5.15 -6.91 -10.06
CA ILE A 11 6.15 -7.37 -9.08
C ILE A 11 6.95 -8.52 -9.69
N PHE A 12 6.30 -9.55 -10.23
CA PHE A 12 6.98 -10.70 -10.82
C PHE A 12 7.90 -10.30 -11.98
N GLY A 13 7.40 -9.53 -12.95
CA GLY A 13 8.19 -9.12 -14.11
C GLY A 13 9.40 -8.26 -13.72
N PHE A 14 9.21 -7.30 -12.83
CA PHE A 14 10.31 -6.43 -12.39
C PHE A 14 11.29 -7.13 -11.44
N SER A 15 10.83 -8.07 -10.60
CA SER A 15 11.72 -8.92 -9.81
C SER A 15 12.62 -9.77 -10.70
N LEU A 16 12.07 -10.37 -11.77
CA LEU A 16 12.87 -11.13 -12.74
C LEU A 16 13.94 -10.27 -13.43
N ILE A 17 13.56 -9.05 -13.86
CA ILE A 17 14.50 -8.10 -14.48
C ILE A 17 15.59 -7.71 -13.46
N PHE A 18 15.21 -7.41 -12.22
CA PHE A 18 16.16 -7.06 -11.16
C PHE A 18 17.16 -8.18 -10.89
N ASP A 19 16.67 -9.41 -10.75
CA ASP A 19 17.52 -10.58 -10.46
C ASP A 19 18.44 -10.90 -11.66
N ALA A 20 17.95 -10.77 -12.90
CA ALA A 20 18.73 -10.94 -14.12
C ALA A 20 19.83 -9.87 -14.27
N LEU A 21 19.50 -8.59 -14.04
CA LEU A 21 20.47 -7.48 -14.14
C LEU A 21 21.54 -7.54 -13.05
N THR A 22 21.18 -8.01 -11.86
CA THR A 22 22.09 -8.01 -10.72
C THR A 22 22.82 -9.34 -10.53
N ASN A 23 22.56 -10.34 -11.40
CA ASN A 23 23.08 -11.70 -11.29
C ASN A 23 22.95 -12.24 -9.86
N ARG A 24 21.79 -11.99 -9.24
CA ARG A 24 21.59 -12.29 -7.82
C ARG A 24 21.43 -13.80 -7.65
N THR A 25 22.54 -14.48 -7.38
CA THR A 25 22.56 -15.90 -6.99
C THR A 25 22.30 -16.08 -5.50
N ASP A 26 22.77 -15.14 -4.67
CA ASP A 26 22.54 -15.14 -3.22
C ASP A 26 21.38 -14.24 -2.82
N TYR A 27 20.36 -14.83 -2.21
CA TYR A 27 19.17 -14.10 -1.75
C TYR A 27 19.51 -12.99 -0.74
N HIS A 28 20.40 -13.24 0.22
CA HIS A 28 20.63 -12.30 1.32
C HIS A 28 21.37 -11.02 0.92
N ARG A 29 22.18 -11.06 -0.13
CA ARG A 29 23.09 -9.95 -0.49
C ARG A 29 22.35 -8.67 -0.90
N LEU A 30 21.20 -8.81 -1.55
CA LEU A 30 20.42 -7.69 -2.11
C LEU A 30 18.98 -7.67 -1.65
N PHE A 31 18.68 -8.36 -0.55
CA PHE A 31 17.31 -8.48 -0.05
C PHE A 31 16.67 -7.12 0.20
N TYR A 32 17.31 -6.25 0.99
CA TYR A 32 16.78 -4.92 1.30
C TYR A 32 16.68 -4.01 0.06
N VAL A 33 17.62 -4.14 -0.87
CA VAL A 33 17.59 -3.37 -2.13
C VAL A 33 16.43 -3.80 -3.01
N SER A 34 16.22 -5.11 -3.15
CA SER A 34 15.10 -5.69 -3.89
C SER A 34 13.76 -5.30 -3.27
N GLN A 35 13.64 -5.34 -1.94
CA GLN A 35 12.42 -4.89 -1.23
C GLN A 35 12.15 -3.39 -1.43
N ALA A 36 13.17 -2.54 -1.30
CA ALA A 36 13.04 -1.11 -1.56
C ALA A 36 12.64 -0.82 -3.01
N PHE A 37 13.21 -1.56 -3.96
CA PHE A 37 12.87 -1.45 -5.38
C PHE A 37 11.40 -1.80 -5.64
N ILE A 38 10.92 -2.94 -5.13
CA ILE A 38 9.51 -3.35 -5.25
C ILE A 38 8.59 -2.33 -4.58
N PHE A 39 8.95 -1.87 -3.38
CA PHE A 39 8.19 -0.85 -2.66
C PHE A 39 8.06 0.46 -3.46
N ILE A 40 9.15 0.93 -4.07
CA ILE A 40 9.13 2.13 -4.92
C ILE A 40 8.28 1.89 -6.16
N LEU A 41 8.42 0.72 -6.80
CA LEU A 41 7.69 0.37 -8.02
C LEU A 41 6.17 0.36 -7.77
N ILE A 42 5.72 -0.25 -6.68
CA ILE A 42 4.33 -0.25 -6.23
C ILE A 42 3.87 1.19 -5.95
N GLY A 43 4.70 1.98 -5.25
CA GLY A 43 4.40 3.38 -4.94
C GLY A 43 4.22 4.24 -6.19
N VAL A 44 5.14 4.13 -7.16
CA VAL A 44 5.07 4.82 -8.45
C VAL A 44 3.77 4.47 -9.17
N TYR A 45 3.41 3.19 -9.21
CA TYR A 45 2.15 2.74 -9.82
C TYR A 45 0.93 3.41 -9.16
N PHE A 46 0.81 3.35 -7.84
CA PHE A 46 -0.32 3.94 -7.12
C PHE A 46 -0.38 5.46 -7.26
N ILE A 47 0.75 6.14 -7.06
CA ILE A 47 0.85 7.61 -7.16
C ILE A 47 0.49 8.07 -8.58
N LEU A 48 0.99 7.41 -9.62
CA LEU A 48 0.64 7.76 -11.00
C LEU A 48 -0.84 7.52 -11.30
N SER A 49 -1.42 6.41 -10.80
CA SER A 49 -2.83 6.11 -10.98
C SER A 49 -3.73 7.16 -10.31
N TRP A 50 -3.40 7.55 -9.08
CA TRP A 50 -4.11 8.59 -8.34
C TRP A 50 -3.91 9.97 -8.95
N TYR A 51 -2.70 10.31 -9.39
CA TYR A 51 -2.43 11.62 -9.99
C TYR A 51 -3.14 11.82 -11.34
N ARG A 52 -3.11 10.80 -12.22
CA ARG A 52 -3.68 10.92 -13.57
C ARG A 52 -5.20 10.83 -13.59
N LYS A 53 -5.78 9.93 -12.79
CA LYS A 53 -7.22 9.60 -12.87
C LYS A 53 -7.96 9.76 -11.54
N GLY A 54 -7.27 10.02 -10.43
CA GLY A 54 -7.87 10.00 -9.09
C GLY A 54 -8.33 8.60 -8.66
N GLN A 55 -8.00 7.55 -9.42
CA GLN A 55 -8.58 6.22 -9.25
C GLN A 55 -7.56 5.15 -9.59
N THR A 56 -7.54 4.06 -8.82
CA THR A 56 -6.97 2.78 -9.24
C THR A 56 -8.00 1.96 -9.99
N LEU A 57 -7.60 0.82 -10.54
CA LEU A 57 -8.49 -0.06 -11.28
C LEU A 57 -9.73 -0.51 -10.46
N PRO A 58 -9.60 -0.99 -9.20
CA PRO A 58 -10.77 -1.35 -8.38
C PRO A 58 -11.58 -0.13 -7.95
N MET A 59 -10.94 1.02 -7.72
CA MET A 59 -11.66 2.26 -7.40
C MET A 59 -12.56 2.68 -8.57
N LYS A 60 -12.08 2.49 -9.80
CA LYS A 60 -12.88 2.73 -11.00
C LYS A 60 -14.10 1.80 -11.06
N THR A 61 -13.97 0.53 -10.69
CA THR A 61 -15.10 -0.42 -10.71
C THR A 61 -16.18 -0.09 -9.68
N TRP A 62 -15.81 0.51 -8.55
CA TRP A 62 -16.75 0.90 -7.49
C TRP A 62 -17.17 2.36 -7.55
N GLY A 63 -16.75 3.09 -8.59
CA GLY A 63 -17.07 4.51 -8.74
C GLY A 63 -16.42 5.39 -7.67
N ILE A 64 -15.34 4.97 -7.01
CA ILE A 64 -14.69 5.74 -5.93
C ILE A 64 -13.59 6.61 -6.52
N VAL A 65 -13.52 7.89 -6.17
CA VAL A 65 -12.48 8.84 -6.60
C VAL A 65 -11.73 9.36 -5.38
N LEU A 66 -10.41 9.46 -5.51
CA LEU A 66 -9.54 10.15 -4.57
C LEU A 66 -9.51 11.65 -4.88
N CYS A 67 -9.84 12.46 -3.90
CA CYS A 67 -9.78 13.92 -3.98
C CYS A 67 -9.20 14.51 -2.69
N ASP A 68 -8.77 15.77 -2.75
CA ASP A 68 -8.41 16.55 -1.55
C ASP A 68 -9.68 16.87 -0.73
N THR A 69 -9.49 17.38 0.48
CA THR A 69 -10.49 18.05 1.32
C THR A 69 -11.34 19.07 0.57
N GLU A 70 -10.76 19.83 -0.36
CA GLU A 70 -11.48 20.78 -1.23
C GLU A 70 -12.21 20.13 -2.43
N GLY A 71 -12.14 18.81 -2.60
CA GLY A 71 -12.69 18.09 -3.75
C GLY A 71 -11.87 18.22 -5.04
N LYS A 72 -10.71 18.87 -4.98
CA LYS A 72 -9.76 19.00 -6.09
C LYS A 72 -8.89 17.75 -6.24
N ARG A 73 -8.13 17.68 -7.33
CA ARG A 73 -7.13 16.62 -7.52
C ARG A 73 -6.02 16.75 -6.47
N PRO A 74 -5.63 15.67 -5.76
CA PRO A 74 -4.55 15.73 -4.80
C PRO A 74 -3.21 16.06 -5.47
N THR A 75 -2.38 16.80 -4.76
CA THR A 75 -1.02 17.12 -5.17
C THR A 75 -0.09 15.92 -5.01
N ILE A 76 1.02 15.87 -5.78
CA ILE A 76 2.02 14.78 -5.68
C ILE A 76 2.55 14.59 -4.24
N PRO A 77 2.88 15.65 -3.47
CA PRO A 77 3.33 15.47 -2.08
C PRO A 77 2.28 14.80 -1.19
N GLN A 78 1.00 15.14 -1.35
CA GLN A 78 -0.09 14.48 -0.60
C GLN A 78 -0.18 13.00 -0.96
N LEU A 79 -0.02 12.64 -2.24
CA LEU A 79 -0.05 11.24 -2.67
C LEU A 79 1.15 10.43 -2.16
N ILE A 80 2.35 11.02 -2.15
CA ILE A 80 3.56 10.39 -1.57
C ILE A 80 3.36 10.20 -0.07
N LEU A 81 2.93 11.25 0.64
CA LEU A 81 2.66 11.18 2.08
C LEU A 81 1.62 10.11 2.38
N ARG A 82 0.50 10.10 1.65
CA ARG A 82 -0.55 9.07 1.76
C ARG A 82 0.01 7.67 1.57
N TYR A 83 0.84 7.46 0.54
CA TYR A 83 1.45 6.16 0.27
C TYR A 83 2.33 5.71 1.43
N VAL A 84 3.26 6.55 1.89
CA VAL A 84 4.17 6.22 3.00
C VAL A 84 3.40 5.94 4.30
N LEU A 85 2.41 6.79 4.62
CA LEU A 85 1.61 6.63 5.83
C LEU A 85 0.76 5.36 5.82
N ALA A 86 0.29 4.90 4.65
CA ALA A 86 -0.48 3.67 4.53
C ALA A 86 0.29 2.41 4.95
N TRP A 87 1.63 2.46 4.97
CA TRP A 87 2.51 1.36 5.39
C TRP A 87 2.83 1.35 6.88
N ILE A 88 2.59 2.42 7.63
CA ILE A 88 2.95 2.50 9.06
C ILE A 88 2.24 1.42 9.87
N PHE A 89 0.91 1.35 9.82
CA PHE A 89 0.16 0.33 10.56
C PHE A 89 0.46 -1.11 10.12
N PRO A 90 0.53 -1.43 8.81
CA PRO A 90 0.91 -2.76 8.36
C PRO A 90 2.30 -3.19 8.85
N LEU A 91 3.29 -2.29 8.86
CA LEU A 91 4.65 -2.58 9.32
C LEU A 91 4.72 -2.76 10.84
N ILE A 92 4.03 -1.90 11.61
CA ILE A 92 3.91 -2.05 13.06
C ILE A 92 3.25 -3.40 13.39
N GLY A 93 2.16 -3.73 12.69
CA GLY A 93 1.47 -5.01 12.85
C GLY A 93 2.36 -6.19 12.49
N ALA A 94 3.13 -6.10 11.41
CA ALA A 94 4.02 -7.18 10.99
C ALA A 94 5.15 -7.40 12.01
N TYR A 95 5.70 -6.32 12.56
CA TYR A 95 6.70 -6.40 13.63
C TYR A 95 6.11 -7.01 14.91
N ALA A 96 4.89 -6.61 15.31
CA ALA A 96 4.21 -7.21 16.46
C ALA A 96 3.94 -8.70 16.27
N VAL A 97 3.47 -9.12 15.08
CA VAL A 97 3.27 -10.54 14.75
C VAL A 97 4.59 -11.31 14.79
N HIS A 98 5.68 -10.72 14.29
CA HIS A 98 7.01 -11.34 14.33
C HIS A 98 7.48 -11.57 15.78
N LEU A 99 7.36 -10.57 16.66
CA LEU A 99 7.69 -10.72 18.08
C LEU A 99 6.82 -11.77 18.80
N LEU A 100 5.52 -11.84 18.46
CA LEU A 100 4.62 -12.87 18.99
C LEU A 100 5.02 -14.27 18.51
N ALA A 101 5.44 -14.42 17.25
CA ALA A 101 5.90 -15.69 16.71
C ALA A 101 7.18 -16.18 17.41
N GLU A 102 8.13 -15.27 17.68
CA GLU A 102 9.37 -15.60 18.39
C GLU A 102 9.13 -15.95 19.85
N SER A 103 8.27 -15.20 20.55
CA SER A 103 7.97 -15.45 21.97
C SER A 103 7.19 -16.75 22.23
N ILE A 104 6.27 -17.12 21.34
CA ILE A 104 5.49 -18.36 21.45
C ILE A 104 6.27 -19.56 20.87
N GLY A 105 7.29 -19.30 20.03
CA GLY A 105 8.11 -20.33 19.38
C GLY A 105 7.43 -21.05 18.22
N TRP A 106 6.29 -20.54 17.74
CA TRP A 106 5.52 -21.13 16.63
C TRP A 106 5.69 -20.30 15.37
N ALA A 107 6.50 -20.79 14.43
CA ALA A 107 6.76 -20.11 13.16
C ALA A 107 5.49 -19.82 12.35
N SER A 108 4.45 -20.65 12.48
CA SER A 108 3.16 -20.48 11.78
C SER A 108 2.46 -19.15 12.09
N ILE A 109 2.75 -18.53 13.24
CA ILE A 109 2.16 -17.24 13.64
C ILE A 109 2.57 -16.12 12.65
N THR A 110 3.74 -16.22 12.03
CA THR A 110 4.20 -15.25 11.02
C THR A 110 3.25 -15.12 9.83
N MET A 111 2.43 -16.15 9.53
CA MET A 111 1.42 -16.08 8.47
C MET A 111 0.34 -15.01 8.73
N LEU A 112 0.13 -14.63 10.00
CA LEU A 112 -0.81 -13.57 10.36
C LEU A 112 -0.41 -12.19 9.83
N VAL A 113 0.81 -12.02 9.33
CA VAL A 113 1.26 -10.81 8.63
C VAL A 113 0.32 -10.44 7.48
N ILE A 114 -0.33 -11.42 6.82
CA ILE A 114 -1.29 -11.14 5.74
C ILE A 114 -2.50 -10.30 6.18
N PHE A 115 -2.81 -10.28 7.49
CA PHE A 115 -3.90 -9.51 8.05
C PHE A 115 -3.48 -8.10 8.51
N THR A 116 -2.18 -7.79 8.56
CA THR A 116 -1.72 -6.48 9.05
C THR A 116 -2.15 -5.30 8.18
N PRO A 117 -2.39 -5.43 6.85
CA PRO A 117 -2.97 -4.35 6.06
C PRO A 117 -4.33 -3.87 6.57
N PHE A 118 -5.12 -4.75 7.19
CA PHE A 118 -6.43 -4.41 7.74
C PHE A 118 -6.36 -3.53 8.98
N LEU A 119 -5.19 -3.41 9.62
CA LEU A 119 -5.00 -2.50 10.75
C LEU A 119 -5.23 -1.03 10.36
N ASN A 120 -5.09 -0.69 9.07
CA ASN A 120 -5.45 0.64 8.57
C ASN A 120 -6.93 1.00 8.83
N PHE A 121 -7.84 0.02 8.92
CA PHE A 121 -9.25 0.24 9.23
C PHE A 121 -9.51 0.56 10.69
N ILE A 122 -8.59 0.25 11.61
CA ILE A 122 -8.82 0.48 13.05
C ILE A 122 -9.10 1.96 13.32
N TYR A 123 -8.37 2.85 12.66
CA TYR A 123 -8.57 4.29 12.86
C TYR A 123 -9.92 4.79 12.33
N SER A 124 -10.45 4.20 11.24
CA SER A 124 -11.70 4.69 10.65
C SER A 124 -12.91 4.45 11.54
N TRP A 125 -12.83 3.57 12.54
CA TRP A 125 -13.89 3.39 13.55
C TRP A 125 -13.91 4.51 14.60
N PHE A 126 -12.80 5.21 14.81
CA PHE A 126 -12.71 6.33 15.77
C PHE A 126 -12.94 7.69 15.09
N ASP A 127 -12.73 7.76 13.78
CA ASP A 127 -12.90 8.98 13.02
C ASP A 127 -14.37 9.27 12.73
N LYS A 128 -14.83 10.50 13.03
CA LYS A 128 -16.23 10.91 12.84
C LYS A 128 -16.66 10.90 11.36
N GLU A 129 -15.71 11.03 10.45
CA GLU A 129 -15.95 11.03 9.00
C GLU A 129 -15.65 9.65 8.38
N GLY A 130 -15.23 8.66 9.19
CA GLY A 130 -14.86 7.34 8.72
C GLY A 130 -13.58 7.32 7.87
N LEU A 131 -12.74 8.36 7.96
CA LEU A 131 -11.52 8.46 7.17
C LEU A 131 -10.42 7.57 7.76
N PHE A 132 -9.58 7.00 6.88
CA PHE A 132 -8.35 6.35 7.33
C PHE A 132 -7.35 7.38 7.86
N LEU A 133 -6.48 6.97 8.79
CA LEU A 133 -5.49 7.89 9.38
C LEU A 133 -4.59 8.53 8.31
N HIS A 134 -4.11 7.72 7.37
CA HIS A 134 -3.26 8.19 6.29
C HIS A 134 -3.98 9.19 5.38
N ASP A 135 -5.29 9.02 5.17
CA ASP A 135 -6.12 9.94 4.41
C ASP A 135 -6.30 11.27 5.16
N ARG A 136 -6.58 11.22 6.47
CA ARG A 136 -6.73 12.42 7.29
C ARG A 136 -5.45 13.25 7.37
N ILE A 137 -4.30 12.61 7.56
CA ILE A 137 -2.99 13.30 7.62
C ILE A 137 -2.59 13.83 6.24
N ALA A 138 -2.81 13.05 5.17
CA ALA A 138 -2.51 13.48 3.81
C ALA A 138 -3.52 14.51 3.25
N ARG A 139 -4.58 14.82 4.00
CA ARG A 139 -5.71 15.67 3.56
C ARG A 139 -6.36 15.14 2.29
N THR A 140 -6.44 13.82 2.16
CA THR A 140 -7.11 13.15 1.05
C THR A 140 -8.36 12.44 1.53
N ARG A 141 -9.35 12.29 0.66
CA ARG A 141 -10.60 11.59 0.94
C ARG A 141 -11.06 10.79 -0.27
N LEU A 142 -11.73 9.67 0.03
CA LEU A 142 -12.38 8.82 -0.95
C LEU A 142 -13.84 9.23 -1.07
N VAL A 143 -14.26 9.67 -2.25
CA VAL A 143 -15.66 10.08 -2.53
C VAL A 143 -16.25 9.16 -3.58
N ASN A 144 -17.56 8.90 -3.49
CA ASN A 144 -18.27 8.21 -4.56
C ASN A 144 -18.57 9.18 -5.70
N LYS A 145 -18.32 8.73 -6.93
CA LYS A 145 -18.56 9.46 -8.17
C LYS A 145 -20.05 9.56 -8.51
N SER A 146 -20.93 8.79 -7.86
CA SER A 146 -22.35 8.69 -8.21
C SER A 146 -23.26 9.84 -7.72
N ILE A 147 -22.77 11.08 -7.66
CA ILE A 147 -23.64 12.26 -7.53
C ILE A 147 -23.06 13.40 -8.38
N HIS A 148 -23.36 13.35 -9.68
CA HIS A 148 -23.77 14.46 -10.55
C HIS A 148 -24.14 13.89 -11.93
#